data_AF-A0A1V2YDP1-F1
#
_entry.id   AF-A0A1V2YDP1-F1
#
_cell.length_a   1.000
_cell.length_b   1.000
_cell.length_c   1.000
_cell.angle_alpha   90.00
_cell.angle_beta   90.00
_cell.angle_gamma   90.00
#
_symmetry.space_group_name_H-M   'P 1'
#
loop_
_entity.id
_entity.type
_entity.pdbx_description
1 polymer ?
#
loop_
_entity_poly.entity_id
_entity_poly.type
_entity_poly.pdbx_seq_one_letter_code
_entity_poly.pdbx_strand_id
1 'polypeptide(L)'
;MIILFLCTNILLCGLYVLMVNMLGAYFKHLHNSIIIYTNKKVYKSYKEIEFIDNLVKEYNDIKTLNPTGADIDLYILRRIRKDYIGHFKYSFIENSSKKVQMLMLVILAIHTILYFIQGSNIVHLGINVGIVLFMVIFAIFTDITAYKSEVMIIVKDYIINQYSLESTTNKLNETNKKLSIENRHLKESLVLKSQTINKQQELIEELEEIVDIDKMYKTNKLNVS
;
A
#
# COMPACT_ATOMS: atom_id res chain seq x y z
N MET A 1 28.94 17.88 39.17
CA MET A 1 28.15 16.63 39.09
C MET A 1 26.67 16.89 38.74
N ILE A 2 25.98 17.76 39.47
CA ILE A 2 24.54 18.08 39.26
C ILE A 2 24.22 18.65 37.87
N ILE A 3 25.05 19.58 37.37
CA ILE A 3 24.92 20.14 36.02
C ILE A 3 25.05 19.05 34.95
N LEU A 4 25.90 18.03 35.20
CA LEU A 4 26.12 16.93 34.27
C LEU A 4 24.84 16.09 34.13
N PHE A 5 24.18 15.74 35.24
CA PHE A 5 22.89 15.05 35.22
C PHE A 5 21.79 15.85 34.51
N LEU A 6 21.76 17.17 34.70
CA LEU A 6 20.81 18.05 34.03
C LEU A 6 21.05 18.03 32.50
N CYS A 7 22.29 18.22 32.06
CA CYS A 7 22.65 18.16 30.65
C CYS A 7 22.33 16.79 30.03
N THR A 8 22.59 15.69 30.75
CA THR A 8 22.25 14.34 30.27
C THR A 8 20.74 14.17 30.09
N ASN A 9 19.91 14.62 31.04
CA ASN A 9 18.45 14.52 30.90
C ASN A 9 17.88 15.41 29.79
N ILE A 10 18.44 16.62 29.56
CA ILE A 10 18.06 17.46 28.42
C ILE A 10 18.37 16.73 27.10
N LEU A 11 19.57 16.14 26.99
CA LEU A 11 19.98 15.41 25.79
C LEU A 11 19.10 14.17 25.55
N LEU A 12 18.82 13.40 26.60
CA LEU A 12 17.92 12.24 26.52
C LEU A 12 16.49 12.64 26.15
N CYS A 13 15.99 13.77 26.66
CA CYS A 13 14.68 14.30 26.29
C CYS A 13 14.64 14.63 24.79
N GLY A 14 15.69 15.28 24.26
CA GLY A 14 15.80 15.56 22.83
C GLY A 14 15.82 14.29 21.97
N LEU A 15 16.59 13.28 22.38
CA LEU A 15 16.61 11.97 21.72
C LEU A 15 15.24 11.29 21.74
N TYR A 16 14.53 11.35 22.87
CA TYR A 16 13.19 10.77 22.99
C TYR A 16 12.20 11.42 22.02
N VAL A 17 12.13 12.76 21.99
CA VAL A 17 11.25 13.50 21.09
C VAL A 17 11.53 13.14 19.63
N LEU A 18 12.81 13.02 19.27
CA LEU A 18 13.22 12.61 17.92
C LEU A 18 12.74 11.19 17.59
N MET A 19 12.89 10.23 18.50
CA MET A 19 12.40 8.86 18.31
C MET A 19 10.88 8.81 18.17
N VAL A 20 10.14 9.56 18.99
CA VAL A 20 8.67 9.67 18.90
C VAL A 20 8.24 10.23 17.54
N ASN A 21 8.89 11.31 17.08
CA ASN A 21 8.61 11.91 15.79
C ASN A 21 8.92 10.96 14.62
N MET A 22 10.02 10.20 14.71
CA MET A 22 10.34 9.16 13.72
C MET A 22 9.26 8.08 13.65
N LEU A 23 8.78 7.60 14.80
CA LEU A 23 7.69 6.62 14.86
C LEU A 23 6.39 7.19 14.28
N GLY A 24 6.02 8.42 14.65
CA GLY A 24 4.83 9.08 14.12
C GLY A 24 4.90 9.30 12.60
N ALA A 25 6.04 9.75 12.09
CA ALA A 25 6.26 9.91 10.66
C ALA A 25 6.17 8.58 9.89
N TYR A 26 6.71 7.50 10.45
CA TYR A 26 6.60 6.17 9.89
C TYR A 26 5.15 5.68 9.81
N PHE A 27 4.37 5.84 10.88
CA PHE A 27 2.95 5.45 10.87
C PHE A 27 2.13 6.29 9.88
N LYS A 28 2.41 7.59 9.78
CA LYS A 28 1.78 8.46 8.78
C LYS A 28 2.12 8.03 7.35
N HIS A 29 3.38 7.65 7.10
CA HIS A 29 3.79 7.10 5.81
C HIS A 29 3.02 5.81 5.51
N LEU A 30 2.92 4.89 6.47
CA LEU A 30 2.22 3.62 6.29
C LEU A 30 0.72 3.82 6.01
N HIS A 31 0.07 4.74 6.71
CA HIS A 31 -1.31 5.14 6.44
C HIS A 31 -1.48 5.71 5.02
N ASN A 32 -0.59 6.62 4.61
CA ASN A 32 -0.62 7.19 3.26
C ASN A 32 -0.37 6.13 2.18
N SER A 33 0.54 5.19 2.42
CA SER A 33 0.81 4.05 1.53
C SER A 33 -0.46 3.24 1.27
N ILE A 34 -1.29 2.99 2.29
CA ILE A 34 -2.57 2.31 2.13
C ILE A 34 -3.50 3.15 1.26
N ILE A 35 -3.68 4.44 1.56
CA ILE A 35 -4.56 5.33 0.80
C ILE A 35 -4.17 5.39 -0.68
N ILE A 36 -2.87 5.55 -0.98
CA ILE A 36 -2.35 5.63 -2.34
C ILE A 36 -2.56 4.29 -3.06
N TYR A 37 -2.35 3.17 -2.37
CA TYR A 37 -2.55 1.85 -2.96
C TYR A 37 -4.02 1.59 -3.31
N THR A 38 -4.95 2.01 -2.46
CA THR A 38 -6.40 1.90 -2.67
C THR A 38 -6.91 2.86 -3.77
N ASN A 39 -6.28 4.02 -3.96
CA ASN A 39 -6.78 5.02 -4.90
C ASN A 39 -6.37 4.73 -6.36
N LYS A 40 -7.34 4.29 -7.17
CA LYS A 40 -7.15 4.01 -8.61
C LYS A 40 -6.77 5.23 -9.46
N LYS A 41 -6.97 6.46 -8.98
CA LYS A 41 -6.71 7.71 -9.71
C LYS A 41 -5.33 8.32 -9.45
N VAL A 42 -4.57 7.79 -8.49
CA VAL A 42 -3.27 8.35 -8.11
C VAL A 42 -2.15 7.55 -8.76
N TYR A 43 -1.15 8.25 -9.28
CA TYR A 43 0.05 7.60 -9.83
C TYR A 43 0.78 6.88 -8.70
N LYS A 44 0.98 5.57 -8.89
CA LYS A 44 1.53 4.66 -7.91
C LYS A 44 3.06 4.66 -7.98
N SER A 45 3.73 5.40 -7.10
CA SER A 45 5.18 5.30 -6.97
C SER A 45 5.56 3.97 -6.31
N TYR A 46 6.47 3.22 -6.92
CA TYR A 46 6.85 1.87 -6.46
C TYR A 46 7.30 1.87 -4.99
N LYS A 47 8.06 2.90 -4.56
CA LYS A 47 8.55 3.03 -3.19
C LYS A 47 7.45 3.25 -2.14
N GLU A 48 6.36 3.90 -2.51
CA GLU A 48 5.26 4.22 -1.59
C GLU A 48 4.36 3.01 -1.36
N ILE A 49 4.41 2.02 -2.27
CA ILE A 49 3.49 0.88 -2.32
C ILE A 49 4.19 -0.44 -2.00
N GLU A 50 5.52 -0.50 -2.11
CA GLU A 50 6.34 -1.69 -1.88
C GLU A 50 6.01 -2.41 -0.57
N PHE A 51 5.74 -1.66 0.51
CA PHE A 51 5.35 -2.24 1.79
C PHE A 51 4.04 -3.03 1.69
N ILE A 52 2.99 -2.40 1.14
CA ILE A 52 1.66 -3.03 1.03
C ILE A 52 1.65 -4.13 -0.02
N ASP A 53 2.30 -3.93 -1.17
CA ASP A 53 2.34 -4.91 -2.25
C ASP A 53 3.08 -6.19 -1.82
N ASN A 54 4.21 -6.07 -1.14
CA ASN A 54 4.93 -7.23 -0.59
C ASN A 54 4.15 -7.91 0.53
N LEU A 55 3.51 -7.14 1.42
CA LEU A 55 2.73 -7.68 2.52
C LEU A 55 1.51 -8.46 2.00
N VAL A 56 0.84 -7.94 0.97
CA VAL A 56 -0.29 -8.60 0.31
C VAL A 56 0.14 -9.85 -0.45
N LYS A 57 1.28 -9.82 -1.18
CA LYS A 57 1.82 -11.00 -1.88
C LYS A 57 2.17 -12.11 -0.89
N GLU A 58 2.99 -11.81 0.10
CA GLU A 58 3.41 -12.80 1.09
C GLU A 58 2.22 -13.33 1.90
N TYR A 59 1.21 -12.51 2.21
CA TYR A 59 -0.02 -12.97 2.87
C TYR A 59 -0.86 -13.90 1.98
N ASN A 60 -1.02 -13.59 0.68
CA ASN A 60 -1.74 -14.46 -0.24
C ASN A 60 -1.03 -15.81 -0.44
N ASP A 61 0.31 -15.81 -0.49
CA ASP A 61 1.10 -17.04 -0.55
C ASP A 61 0.89 -17.89 0.71
N ILE A 62 0.87 -17.28 1.89
CA ILE A 62 0.60 -18.00 3.15
C ILE A 62 -0.85 -18.49 3.23
N LYS A 63 -1.83 -17.71 2.77
CA LYS A 63 -3.25 -18.09 2.75
C LYS A 63 -3.51 -19.26 1.82
N THR A 64 -2.80 -19.33 0.69
CA THR A 64 -2.88 -20.46 -0.25
C THR A 64 -2.21 -21.71 0.29
N LEU A 65 -1.15 -21.58 1.10
CA LEU A 65 -0.43 -22.70 1.74
C LEU A 65 -1.11 -23.22 3.02
N ASN A 66 -1.76 -22.37 3.82
CA ASN A 66 -2.41 -22.73 5.08
C ASN A 66 -3.74 -21.98 5.30
N PRO A 67 -4.87 -22.54 4.83
CA PRO A 67 -6.17 -21.85 4.85
C PRO A 67 -6.80 -21.68 6.25
N THR A 68 -6.35 -22.44 7.26
CA THR A 68 -7.00 -22.52 8.58
C THR A 68 -6.27 -21.82 9.73
N GLY A 69 -5.06 -21.26 9.52
CA GLY A 69 -4.21 -20.80 10.63
C GLY A 69 -3.40 -19.52 10.41
N ALA A 70 -3.63 -18.78 9.33
CA ALA A 70 -2.90 -17.53 9.07
C ALA A 70 -3.42 -16.40 9.95
N ASP A 71 -2.85 -16.24 11.15
CA ASP A 71 -3.12 -15.07 12.00
C ASP A 71 -2.49 -13.82 11.37
N ILE A 72 -3.32 -13.07 10.65
CA ILE A 72 -2.94 -11.86 9.92
C ILE A 72 -2.37 -10.78 10.85
N ASP A 73 -2.84 -10.74 12.10
CA ASP A 73 -2.41 -9.73 13.08
C ASP A 73 -0.94 -9.97 13.45
N LEU A 74 -0.60 -11.24 13.70
CA LEU A 74 0.74 -11.67 14.05
C LEU A 74 1.71 -11.49 12.88
N TYR A 75 1.21 -11.65 11.65
CA TYR A 75 1.97 -11.46 10.43
C TYR A 75 2.31 -9.99 10.15
N ILE A 76 1.29 -9.10 10.19
CA ILE A 76 1.47 -7.65 10.06
C ILE A 76 2.45 -7.14 11.13
N LEU A 77 2.27 -7.58 12.38
CA LEU A 77 3.10 -7.15 13.51
C LEU A 77 4.57 -7.60 13.37
N ARG A 78 4.81 -8.81 12.84
CA ARG A 78 6.16 -9.28 12.51
C ARG A 78 6.80 -8.47 11.39
N ARG A 79 6.02 -8.09 10.37
CA ARG A 79 6.53 -7.29 9.25
C ARG A 79 6.93 -5.90 9.71
N ILE A 80 6.03 -5.19 10.40
CA ILE A 80 6.31 -3.86 10.97
C ILE A 80 7.56 -3.88 11.86
N ARG A 81 7.72 -4.93 12.67
CA ARG A 81 8.89 -5.06 13.57
C ARG A 81 10.24 -5.18 12.84
N LYS A 82 10.23 -5.80 11.66
CA LYS A 82 11.41 -5.99 10.80
C LYS A 82 11.68 -4.81 9.88
N ASP A 83 10.71 -3.91 9.72
CA ASP A 83 10.82 -2.80 8.81
C ASP A 83 11.80 -1.72 9.29
N TYR A 84 12.28 -0.91 8.35
CA TYR A 84 13.28 0.13 8.60
C TYR A 84 12.65 1.53 8.50
N ILE A 85 12.92 2.36 9.51
CA ILE A 85 12.68 3.79 9.50
C ILE A 85 14.00 4.48 9.16
N GLY A 86 14.18 4.88 7.91
CA GLY A 86 15.46 5.37 7.40
C GLY A 86 16.53 4.28 7.46
N HIS A 87 17.59 4.49 8.26
CA HIS A 87 18.66 3.49 8.46
C HIS A 87 18.45 2.60 9.70
N PHE A 88 17.42 2.85 10.50
CA PHE A 88 17.21 2.16 11.78
C PHE A 88 16.03 1.20 11.70
N LYS A 89 16.14 0.03 12.34
CA LYS A 89 15.01 -0.90 12.46
C LYS A 89 13.93 -0.30 13.36
N TYR A 90 12.65 -0.46 13.00
CA TYR A 90 11.51 -0.05 13.84
C TYR A 90 11.65 -0.60 15.27
N SER A 91 11.95 -1.90 15.39
CA SER A 91 12.14 -2.56 16.69
C SER A 91 13.25 -1.95 17.54
N PHE A 92 14.28 -1.40 16.90
CA PHE A 92 15.36 -0.71 17.60
C PHE A 92 14.88 0.63 18.15
N ILE A 93 14.15 1.43 17.36
CA ILE A 93 13.63 2.74 17.79
C ILE A 93 12.58 2.58 18.89
N GLU A 94 11.63 1.66 18.73
CA GLU A 94 10.57 1.39 19.72
C GLU A 94 11.16 0.96 21.08
N ASN A 95 12.14 0.04 21.06
CA ASN A 95 12.80 -0.40 22.29
C ASN A 95 13.72 0.67 22.88
N SER A 96 14.39 1.46 22.04
CA SER A 96 15.29 2.53 22.50
C SER A 96 14.50 3.66 23.16
N SER A 97 13.33 4.02 22.62
CA SER A 97 12.43 5.02 23.21
C SER A 97 12.05 4.66 24.66
N LYS A 98 11.62 3.41 24.88
CA LYS A 98 11.30 2.89 26.24
C LYS A 98 12.52 2.88 27.17
N LYS A 99 13.68 2.49 26.66
CA LYS A 99 14.93 2.48 27.45
C LYS A 99 15.37 3.88 27.84
N VAL A 100 15.27 4.85 26.93
CA VAL A 100 15.58 6.26 27.19
C VAL A 100 14.66 6.82 28.27
N GLN A 101 13.36 6.51 28.22
CA GLN A 101 12.41 6.89 29.28
C GLN A 101 12.81 6.33 30.64
N MET A 102 13.11 5.04 30.70
CA MET A 102 13.52 4.41 31.96
C MET A 102 14.84 4.99 32.47
N LEU A 103 15.79 5.27 31.58
CA LEU A 103 17.09 5.82 31.94
C LEU A 103 16.97 7.25 32.50
N MET A 104 16.09 8.09 31.94
CA MET A 104 15.82 9.42 32.51
C MET A 104 15.22 9.35 33.93
N LEU A 105 14.33 8.39 34.19
CA LEU A 105 13.77 8.15 35.53
C LEU A 105 14.85 7.71 36.53
N VAL A 106 15.76 6.82 36.10
CA VAL A 106 16.90 6.40 36.94
C VAL A 106 17.81 7.58 37.27
N ILE A 107 18.14 8.41 36.27
CA ILE A 107 18.95 9.62 36.48
C ILE A 107 18.26 10.56 37.46
N LEU A 108 16.94 10.75 37.34
CA LEU A 108 16.18 11.60 38.27
C LEU A 108 16.20 11.05 39.70
N ALA A 109 16.05 9.73 39.88
CA ALA A 109 16.10 9.09 41.19
C ALA A 109 17.48 9.30 41.86
N ILE A 110 18.57 9.07 41.12
CA ILE A 110 19.94 9.29 41.61
C ILE A 110 20.16 10.77 41.97
N HIS A 111 19.69 11.69 41.12
CA HIS A 111 19.80 13.13 41.36
C HIS A 111 19.05 13.54 42.64
N THR A 112 17.86 12.99 42.86
CA THR A 112 17.06 13.24 44.06
C THR A 112 17.77 12.74 45.33
N ILE A 113 18.37 11.55 45.30
CA ILE A 113 19.15 11.02 46.43
C ILE A 113 20.36 11.91 46.74
N LEU A 114 21.09 12.33 45.71
CA LEU A 114 22.24 13.22 45.87
C LEU A 114 21.85 14.59 46.44
N TYR A 115 20.68 15.11 46.06
CA TYR A 115 20.14 16.34 46.63
C TYR A 115 19.95 16.23 48.16
N PHE A 116 19.37 15.12 48.64
CA PHE A 116 19.16 14.90 50.08
C PHE A 116 20.46 14.77 50.87
N ILE A 117 21.51 14.19 50.28
CA ILE A 117 22.80 14.01 50.95
C ILE A 117 23.62 15.30 51.00
N GLN A 118 23.67 16.04 49.88
CA GLN A 118 24.60 17.16 49.71
C GLN A 118 23.95 18.54 49.90
N GLY A 119 22.62 18.60 50.12
CA GLY A 119 21.91 19.88 50.29
C GLY A 119 22.05 20.80 49.07
N SER A 120 21.95 20.23 47.87
CA SER A 120 22.27 20.96 46.64
C SER A 120 21.21 22.00 46.24
N ASN A 121 21.48 22.77 45.19
CA ASN A 121 20.56 23.80 44.67
C ASN A 121 19.22 23.22 44.21
N ILE A 122 18.13 23.60 44.91
CA ILE A 122 16.75 23.16 44.64
C ILE A 122 16.27 23.53 43.24
N VAL A 123 16.83 24.60 42.65
CA VAL A 123 16.50 25.06 41.30
C VAL A 123 16.86 24.00 40.25
N HIS A 124 18.03 23.37 40.35
CA HIS A 124 18.45 22.35 39.38
C HIS A 124 17.61 21.08 39.48
N LEU A 125 17.25 20.68 40.71
CA LEU A 125 16.33 19.57 40.93
C LEU A 125 14.95 19.88 40.32
N GLY A 126 14.42 21.09 40.55
CA GLY A 126 13.14 21.53 40.02
C GLY A 126 13.08 21.50 38.49
N ILE A 127 14.12 21.99 37.81
CA ILE A 127 14.21 21.92 36.34
C ILE A 127 14.26 20.45 35.88
N ASN A 128 15.02 19.60 36.55
CA ASN A 128 15.17 18.21 36.15
C ASN A 128 13.87 17.41 36.31
N VAL A 129 13.15 17.63 37.42
CA VAL A 129 11.80 17.10 37.65
C VAL A 129 10.84 17.62 36.57
N GLY A 130 10.91 18.91 36.24
CA GLY A 130 10.09 19.52 35.19
C GLY A 130 10.28 18.88 33.82
N ILE A 131 11.53 18.60 33.41
CA ILE A 131 11.84 17.92 32.15
C ILE A 131 11.24 16.51 32.10
N VAL A 132 11.38 15.75 33.19
CA VAL A 132 10.84 14.38 33.25
C VAL A 132 9.30 14.39 33.26
N LEU A 133 8.67 15.32 33.99
CA LEU A 133 7.22 15.50 33.97
C LEU A 133 6.71 15.88 32.58
N PHE A 134 7.37 16.85 31.92
CA PHE A 134 7.05 17.22 30.54
C PHE A 134 7.11 16.00 29.61
N MET A 135 8.14 15.16 29.78
CA MET A 135 8.31 13.97 28.97
C MET A 135 7.22 12.91 29.21
N VAL A 136 6.81 12.69 30.47
CA VAL A 136 5.69 11.79 30.80
C VAL A 136 4.39 12.30 30.19
N ILE A 137 4.10 13.59 30.33
CA ILE A 137 2.92 14.22 29.74
C ILE A 137 2.97 14.09 28.22
N PHE A 138 4.10 14.39 27.59
CA PHE A 138 4.28 14.27 26.15
C PHE A 138 4.06 12.83 25.67
N ALA A 139 4.57 11.83 26.40
CA ALA A 139 4.36 10.42 26.09
C ALA A 139 2.88 10.01 26.14
N ILE A 140 2.10 10.56 27.08
CA ILE A 140 0.65 10.34 27.16
C ILE A 140 -0.05 10.97 25.96
N PHE A 141 0.31 12.21 25.60
CA PHE A 141 -0.31 12.91 24.46
C PHE A 141 0.01 12.29 23.10
N THR A 142 1.22 11.74 22.93
CA THR A 142 1.64 11.15 21.65
C THR A 142 1.29 9.68 21.50
N ASP A 143 0.58 9.07 22.46
CA ASP A 143 0.26 7.63 22.58
C ASP A 143 0.53 6.80 21.31
N ILE A 144 1.80 6.40 21.17
CA ILE A 144 2.28 5.67 19.99
C ILE A 144 1.61 4.30 19.92
N THR A 145 1.21 3.75 21.08
CA THR A 145 0.49 2.48 21.16
C THR A 145 -0.91 2.57 20.53
N ALA A 146 -1.63 3.68 20.75
CA ALA A 146 -2.90 3.93 20.08
C ALA A 146 -2.72 4.05 18.55
N TYR A 147 -1.76 4.86 18.09
CA TYR A 147 -1.46 5.02 16.65
C TYR A 147 -1.08 3.69 15.98
N LYS A 148 -0.29 2.85 16.66
CA LYS A 148 0.09 1.54 16.16
C LYS A 148 -1.13 0.62 15.99
N SER A 149 -2.04 0.64 16.95
CA SER A 149 -3.28 -0.15 16.91
C SER A 149 -4.17 0.29 15.75
N GLU A 150 -4.36 1.60 15.59
CA GLU A 150 -5.15 2.18 14.51
C GLU A 150 -4.61 1.78 13.14
N VAL A 151 -3.31 1.95 12.92
CA VAL A 151 -2.67 1.55 11.66
C VAL A 151 -2.79 0.04 11.42
N MET A 152 -2.66 -0.78 12.46
CA MET A 152 -2.84 -2.23 12.33
C MET A 152 -4.26 -2.61 11.90
N ILE A 153 -5.28 -1.95 12.45
CA ILE A 153 -6.69 -2.15 12.06
C ILE A 153 -6.90 -1.76 10.60
N ILE A 154 -6.37 -0.61 10.16
CA ILE A 154 -6.53 -0.15 8.78
C ILE A 154 -5.85 -1.12 7.79
N VAL A 155 -4.63 -1.58 8.11
CA VAL A 155 -3.92 -2.57 7.28
C VAL A 155 -4.71 -3.88 7.22
N LYS A 156 -5.22 -4.35 8.35
CA LYS A 156 -6.02 -5.57 8.43
C LYS A 156 -7.29 -5.48 7.59
N ASP A 157 -8.05 -4.40 7.75
CA ASP A 157 -9.27 -4.17 6.99
C ASP A 157 -8.99 -4.12 5.50
N TYR A 158 -7.90 -3.45 5.10
CA TYR A 158 -7.47 -3.40 3.71
C TYR A 158 -7.19 -4.80 3.13
N ILE A 159 -6.39 -5.63 3.82
CA ILE A 159 -5.98 -6.94 3.28
C ILE A 159 -7.14 -7.94 3.24
N ILE A 160 -7.98 -7.97 4.29
CA ILE A 160 -9.07 -8.94 4.38
C ILE A 160 -10.21 -8.55 3.45
N ASN A 161 -10.68 -7.31 3.56
CA ASN A 161 -11.94 -6.90 2.97
C ASN A 161 -11.73 -6.18 1.63
N GLN A 162 -10.80 -5.22 1.58
CA GLN A 162 -10.70 -4.31 0.44
C GLN A 162 -9.90 -4.88 -0.75
N TYR A 163 -8.79 -5.57 -0.47
CA TYR A 163 -7.90 -6.09 -1.51
C TYR A 163 -8.57 -7.16 -2.38
N SER A 164 -9.33 -8.08 -1.78
CA SER A 164 -10.03 -9.15 -2.50
C SER A 164 -11.08 -8.58 -3.47
N LEU A 165 -11.83 -7.56 -3.04
CA LEU A 165 -12.79 -6.84 -3.86
C LEU A 165 -12.11 -6.05 -4.98
N GLU A 166 -11.04 -5.33 -4.69
CA GLU A 166 -10.32 -4.51 -5.68
C GLU A 166 -9.63 -5.36 -6.75
N SER A 167 -8.95 -6.43 -6.34
CA SER A 167 -8.27 -7.37 -7.24
C SER A 167 -9.27 -8.03 -8.20
N THR A 168 -10.42 -8.45 -7.69
CA THR A 168 -11.49 -9.05 -8.50
C THR A 168 -12.06 -8.04 -9.48
N THR A 169 -12.35 -6.82 -9.02
CA THR A 169 -12.89 -5.74 -9.86
C THR A 169 -11.93 -5.32 -10.96
N ASN A 170 -10.63 -5.25 -10.66
CA ASN A 170 -9.60 -4.90 -11.64
C ASN A 170 -9.44 -5.98 -12.71
N LYS A 171 -9.39 -7.26 -12.33
CA LYS A 171 -9.37 -8.38 -13.29
C LYS A 171 -10.61 -8.37 -14.17
N LEU A 172 -11.78 -8.09 -13.60
CA LEU A 172 -13.04 -8.02 -14.34
C LEU A 172 -13.06 -6.85 -15.35
N ASN A 173 -12.55 -5.68 -14.95
CA ASN A 173 -12.39 -4.54 -15.86
C ASN A 173 -11.39 -4.80 -16.99
N GLU A 174 -10.26 -5.43 -16.72
CA GLU A 174 -9.30 -5.81 -17.76
C GLU A 174 -9.90 -6.83 -18.73
N THR A 175 -10.64 -7.80 -18.21
CA THR A 175 -11.32 -8.82 -19.02
C THR A 175 -12.39 -8.17 -19.91
N ASN A 176 -13.20 -7.26 -19.35
CA ASN A 176 -14.18 -6.49 -20.10
C ASN A 176 -13.54 -5.62 -21.20
N LYS A 177 -12.38 -5.02 -20.93
CA LYS A 177 -11.65 -4.23 -21.92
C LYS A 177 -11.11 -5.11 -23.05
N LYS A 178 -10.56 -6.28 -22.74
CA LYS A 178 -10.13 -7.26 -23.74
C LYS A 178 -11.31 -7.75 -24.60
N LEU A 179 -12.42 -8.09 -23.96
CA LEU A 179 -13.65 -8.51 -24.64
C LEU A 179 -14.26 -7.40 -25.51
N SER A 180 -14.15 -6.12 -25.12
CA SER A 180 -14.66 -5.03 -25.96
C SER A 180 -13.81 -4.82 -27.21
N ILE A 181 -12.48 -4.97 -27.09
CA ILE A 181 -11.55 -4.91 -28.23
C ILE A 181 -11.81 -6.09 -29.18
N GLU A 182 -11.96 -7.30 -28.64
CA GLU A 182 -12.24 -8.50 -29.42
C GLU A 182 -13.59 -8.40 -30.16
N ASN A 183 -14.65 -7.95 -29.46
CA ASN A 183 -15.94 -7.69 -30.10
C ASN A 183 -15.86 -6.64 -31.20
N ARG A 184 -15.04 -5.60 -31.01
CA ARG A 184 -14.83 -4.59 -32.04
C ARG A 184 -14.16 -5.19 -33.28
N HIS A 185 -13.10 -5.97 -33.10
CA HIS A 185 -12.43 -6.67 -34.21
C HIS A 185 -13.35 -7.67 -34.92
N LEU A 186 -14.17 -8.42 -34.18
CA LEU A 186 -15.15 -9.34 -34.75
C LEU A 186 -16.20 -8.60 -35.57
N LYS A 187 -16.71 -7.47 -35.09
CA LYS A 187 -17.63 -6.61 -35.85
C LYS A 187 -16.99 -6.08 -37.13
N GLU A 188 -15.76 -5.58 -37.06
CA GLU A 188 -15.02 -5.10 -38.23
C GLU A 188 -14.79 -6.22 -39.26
N SER A 189 -14.45 -7.43 -38.81
CA SER A 189 -14.30 -8.60 -39.67
C SER A 189 -15.61 -9.05 -40.32
N LEU A 190 -16.72 -9.01 -39.58
CA LEU A 190 -18.05 -9.34 -40.13
C LEU A 190 -18.47 -8.35 -41.21
N VAL A 191 -18.22 -7.05 -41.02
CA VAL A 191 -18.50 -6.03 -42.03
C VAL A 191 -17.69 -6.29 -43.30
N LEU A 192 -16.39 -6.59 -43.17
CA LEU A 192 -15.54 -6.92 -44.32
C LEU A 192 -16.00 -8.19 -45.06
N LYS A 193 -16.38 -9.24 -44.32
CA LYS A 193 -16.93 -10.47 -44.92
C LYS A 193 -18.24 -10.21 -45.64
N SER A 194 -19.16 -9.44 -45.04
CA SER A 194 -20.42 -9.07 -45.68
C SER A 194 -20.18 -8.27 -46.97
N GLN A 195 -19.27 -7.31 -46.97
CA GLN A 195 -18.89 -6.58 -48.19
C GLN A 195 -18.31 -7.50 -49.27
N THR A 196 -17.51 -8.49 -48.87
CA THR A 196 -16.93 -9.47 -49.81
C THR A 196 -18.00 -10.36 -50.41
N ILE A 197 -18.96 -10.82 -49.60
CA ILE A 197 -20.11 -11.63 -50.06
C ILE A 197 -20.96 -10.84 -51.05
N ASN A 198 -21.28 -9.57 -50.74
CA ASN A 198 -22.08 -8.74 -51.64
C ASN A 198 -21.38 -8.56 -52.99
N LYS A 199 -20.07 -8.30 -53.00
CA LYS A 199 -19.29 -8.21 -54.25
C LYS A 199 -19.27 -9.53 -55.03
N GLN A 200 -19.21 -10.67 -54.34
CA GLN A 200 -19.28 -11.97 -54.98
C GLN A 200 -20.66 -12.22 -55.59
N GLN A 201 -21.75 -11.78 -54.93
CA GLN A 201 -23.10 -11.88 -55.48
C GLN A 201 -23.27 -11.02 -56.73
N GLU A 202 -22.80 -9.77 -56.71
CA GLU A 202 -22.81 -8.89 -57.90
C GLU A 202 -22.07 -9.53 -59.09
N LEU A 203 -20.89 -10.12 -58.85
CA LEU A 203 -20.14 -10.84 -59.88
C LEU A 203 -20.87 -12.08 -60.42
N ILE A 204 -21.58 -12.81 -59.56
CA ILE A 204 -22.38 -13.98 -59.96
C ILE A 204 -23.55 -13.53 -60.85
N GLU A 205 -24.26 -12.47 -60.47
CA GLU A 205 -25.37 -11.91 -61.27
C GLU A 205 -24.87 -11.46 -62.66
N GLU A 206 -23.73 -10.77 -62.74
CA GLU A 206 -23.14 -10.36 -64.02
C GLU A 206 -22.74 -11.56 -64.90
N LEU A 207 -22.16 -12.61 -64.30
CA LEU A 207 -21.81 -13.85 -65.01
C LEU A 207 -23.04 -14.62 -65.49
N GLU A 208 -24.11 -14.68 -64.68
CA GLU A 208 -25.37 -15.30 -65.07
C GLU A 208 -26.00 -14.58 -66.28
N GLU A 209 -25.99 -13.24 -66.28
CA GLU A 209 -26.48 -12.44 -67.40
C GLU A 209 -25.68 -12.70 -68.69
N ILE A 210 -24.34 -12.75 -68.59
CA ILE A 210 -23.45 -13.08 -69.73
C ILE A 210 -23.74 -14.48 -70.26
N VAL A 211 -23.91 -15.47 -69.38
CA VAL A 211 -24.20 -16.86 -69.77
C VAL A 211 -25.55 -16.97 -70.48
N ASP A 212 -26.57 -16.25 -70.01
CA ASP A 212 -27.89 -16.28 -70.63
C ASP A 212 -27.90 -15.58 -71.99
N ILE A 213 -27.15 -14.48 -72.16
CA ILE A 213 -26.90 -13.87 -73.48
C ILE A 213 -26.22 -14.90 -74.42
N ASP A 214 -25.17 -15.60 -73.98
CA ASP A 214 -24.46 -16.57 -74.82
C ASP A 214 -25.34 -17.78 -75.19
N LYS A 215 -26.22 -18.23 -74.29
CA LYS A 215 -27.26 -19.23 -74.60
C LYS A 215 -28.23 -18.72 -75.66
N MET A 216 -28.71 -17.47 -75.56
CA MET A 216 -29.59 -16.88 -76.58
C MET A 216 -28.91 -16.83 -77.95
N TYR A 217 -27.64 -16.43 -78.01
CA TYR A 217 -26.86 -16.42 -79.25
C TYR A 217 -26.70 -17.81 -79.85
N LYS A 218 -26.37 -18.84 -79.06
CA LYS A 218 -26.27 -20.23 -79.54
C LYS A 218 -27.61 -20.76 -80.06
N THR A 219 -28.72 -20.44 -79.38
CA THR A 219 -30.05 -20.89 -79.77
C THR A 219 -30.51 -20.24 -81.07
N ASN A 220 -30.25 -18.94 -81.26
CA ASN A 220 -30.51 -18.25 -82.52
C ASN A 220 -29.64 -18.76 -83.67
N LYS A 221 -28.40 -19.18 -83.40
CA LYS A 221 -27.50 -19.74 -84.43
C LYS A 221 -27.96 -21.13 -84.93
N LEU A 222 -28.63 -21.91 -84.09
CA LEU A 222 -29.23 -23.21 -84.43
C LEU A 222 -30.55 -23.09 -85.21
N ASN A 223 -31.26 -21.97 -85.10
CA ASN A 223 -32.51 -21.72 -85.83
C ASN A 223 -32.32 -21.11 -87.23
N VAL A 224 -31.07 -20.85 -87.65
CA VAL A 224 -30.72 -20.21 -88.94
C VAL A 224 -29.95 -21.19 -89.86
N SER A 225 -29.81 -22.46 -89.48
CA SER A 225 -29.27 -23.55 -90.31
C SER A 225 -30.36 -24.54 -90.70
#